data_AF-A0A6V7WF47-F1
#
_entry.id   AF-A0A6V7WF47-F1
#
_cell.length_a   1.000
_cell.length_b   1.000
_cell.length_c   1.000
_cell.angle_alpha   90.00
_cell.angle_beta   90.00
_cell.angle_gamma   90.00
#
_symmetry.space_group_name_H-M   'P 1'
#
loop_
_entity.id
_entity.type
_entity.pdbx_description
1 polymer ?
#
loop_
_entity_poly.entity_id
_entity_poly.type
_entity_poly.pdbx_seq_one_letter_code
_entity_poly.pdbx_strand_id
1 'polypeptide(L)'
;HWYYLSKNYKINFLYLVISLWTTSAARIHLLRAMQQVVRAEGCTLLYTDTDSLIFTHPEGVNPLNLGPHLGQFTDEHPKHDIIEYVSGGAKQYGLKMKKKNNQQNEHDYILKVRGMTLNYDVINNQGLRYETFKQQVIKYATTGVNQPIKISYPSYLSPSIKNLNVSTLSRQKISRPFIGKGIVKPSDFSVLNFGHI
;
A
#
# COMPACT_ATOMS: atom_id res chain seq x y z
N HIS A 1 -10.33 27.34 19.04
CA HIS A 1 -10.10 28.43 18.08
C HIS A 1 -10.98 28.23 16.86
N TRP A 2 -11.57 29.31 16.32
CA TRP A 2 -12.36 29.29 15.10
C TRP A 2 -11.82 30.36 14.14
N TYR A 3 -11.75 30.06 12.85
CA TYR A 3 -11.44 31.03 11.80
C TYR A 3 -12.64 31.18 10.87
N TYR A 4 -13.12 32.41 10.72
CA TYR A 4 -14.20 32.76 9.80
C TYR A 4 -13.58 33.16 8.45
N LEU A 5 -13.81 32.35 7.41
CA LEU A 5 -13.34 32.67 6.06
C LEU A 5 -14.45 33.36 5.27
N SER A 6 -14.36 34.69 5.21
CA SER A 6 -15.23 35.53 4.38
C SER A 6 -15.07 35.20 2.89
N LYS A 7 -16.16 35.29 2.12
CA LYS A 7 -16.19 35.02 0.69
C LYS A 7 -15.39 36.05 -0.10
N ASN A 8 -14.10 35.78 -0.33
CA ASN A 8 -13.31 36.34 -1.43
C ASN A 8 -12.07 35.46 -1.71
N TYR A 9 -12.31 34.24 -2.19
CA TYR A 9 -11.23 33.32 -2.58
C TYR A 9 -10.58 33.77 -3.90
N LYS A 10 -9.67 34.75 -3.82
CA LYS A 10 -8.51 34.75 -4.72
C LYS A 10 -7.76 33.45 -4.43
N ILE A 11 -7.86 32.47 -5.33
CA ILE A 11 -7.01 31.29 -5.29
C ILE A 11 -5.58 31.82 -5.42
N ASN A 12 -4.83 31.76 -4.33
CA ASN A 12 -3.44 32.23 -4.30
C ASN A 12 -2.60 31.28 -5.16
N PHE A 13 -2.45 31.64 -6.44
CA PHE A 13 -1.73 30.86 -7.47
C PHE A 13 -0.36 30.37 -7.00
N LEU A 14 0.32 31.14 -6.14
CA LEU A 14 1.58 30.75 -5.52
C LEU A 14 1.52 29.39 -4.79
N TYR A 15 0.50 29.14 -3.96
CA TYR A 15 0.37 27.85 -3.27
C TYR A 15 0.07 26.71 -4.22
N LEU A 16 -0.70 26.97 -5.30
CA LEU A 16 -0.95 25.98 -6.34
C LEU A 16 0.36 25.60 -7.05
N VAL A 17 1.15 26.59 -7.49
CA VAL A 17 2.45 26.36 -8.15
C VAL A 17 3.42 25.60 -7.24
N ILE A 18 3.53 25.97 -5.96
CA ILE A 18 4.39 25.25 -5.01
C ILE A 18 3.92 23.80 -4.82
N SER A 19 2.60 23.55 -4.71
CA SER A 19 2.06 22.20 -4.58
C SER A 19 2.28 21.33 -5.84
N LEU A 20 2.19 21.93 -7.03
CA LEU A 20 2.48 21.26 -8.29
C LEU A 20 3.97 20.94 -8.43
N TRP A 21 4.85 21.88 -8.10
CA TRP A 21 6.30 21.69 -8.14
C TRP A 21 6.74 20.59 -7.18
N THR A 22 6.35 20.67 -5.91
CA THR A 22 6.72 19.69 -4.88
C THR A 22 6.20 18.28 -5.20
N THR A 23 4.94 18.13 -5.62
CA THR A 23 4.39 16.81 -5.99
C THR A 23 4.95 16.27 -7.31
N SER A 24 5.42 17.12 -8.22
CA SER A 24 6.12 16.70 -9.44
C SER A 24 7.55 16.27 -9.15
N ALA A 25 8.29 17.03 -8.34
CA ALA A 25 9.63 16.69 -7.90
C ALA A 25 9.67 15.36 -7.14
N ALA A 26 8.73 15.14 -6.21
CA ALA A 26 8.59 13.86 -5.50
C ALA A 26 8.32 12.67 -6.45
N ARG A 27 7.44 12.85 -7.45
CA ARG A 27 7.18 11.81 -8.47
C ARG A 27 8.40 11.54 -9.33
N ILE A 28 9.14 12.55 -9.76
CA ILE A 28 10.37 12.39 -10.55
C ILE A 28 11.44 11.65 -9.73
N HIS A 29 11.56 11.94 -8.43
CA HIS A 29 12.47 11.24 -7.52
C HIS A 29 12.12 9.75 -7.40
N LEU A 30 10.84 9.44 -7.18
CA LEU A 30 10.35 8.05 -7.13
C LEU A 30 10.56 7.32 -8.47
N LEU A 31 10.25 7.97 -9.60
CA LEU A 31 10.44 7.39 -10.93
C LEU A 31 11.92 7.07 -11.23
N ARG A 32 12.86 7.89 -10.76
CA ARG A 32 14.30 7.61 -10.87
C ARG A 32 14.70 6.36 -10.07
N ALA A 33 14.19 6.21 -8.84
CA ALA A 33 14.42 5.01 -8.04
C ALA A 33 13.81 3.75 -8.68
N MET A 34 12.59 3.85 -9.23
CA MET A 34 11.97 2.77 -10.01
C MET A 34 12.83 2.38 -11.23
N GLN A 35 13.38 3.35 -11.95
CA GLN A 35 14.28 3.10 -13.09
C GLN A 35 15.60 2.45 -12.67
N GLN A 36 16.17 2.80 -11.51
CA GLN A 36 17.35 2.13 -10.96
C GLN A 36 17.06 0.66 -10.65
N VAL A 37 15.95 0.38 -9.97
CA VAL A 37 15.50 -1.00 -9.66
C VAL A 37 15.25 -1.80 -10.94
N VAL A 38 14.54 -1.25 -11.93
CA VAL A 38 14.19 -1.98 -13.17
C VAL A 38 15.39 -2.21 -14.09
N ARG A 39 16.42 -1.36 -14.03
CA ARG A 39 17.67 -1.52 -14.80
C ARG A 39 18.70 -2.43 -14.14
N ALA A 40 18.55 -2.73 -12.86
CA ALA A 40 19.46 -3.62 -12.15
C ALA A 40 19.15 -5.08 -12.46
N GLU A 41 20.20 -5.85 -12.77
CA GLU A 41 20.06 -7.27 -13.13
C GLU A 41 19.50 -8.08 -11.94
N GLY A 42 18.57 -8.99 -12.24
CA GLY A 42 17.88 -9.80 -11.23
C GLY A 42 16.91 -9.06 -10.31
N CYS A 43 16.71 -7.75 -10.48
CA CYS A 43 15.76 -6.97 -9.69
C CYS A 43 14.36 -6.94 -10.34
N THR A 44 13.30 -6.93 -9.54
CA THR A 44 11.92 -6.80 -10.05
C THR A 44 11.08 -5.90 -9.14
N LEU A 45 10.50 -4.85 -9.72
CA LEU A 45 9.62 -3.93 -9.01
C LEU A 45 8.24 -4.57 -8.78
N LEU A 46 7.83 -4.69 -7.51
CA LEU A 46 6.56 -5.33 -7.11
C LEU A 46 5.45 -4.31 -6.82
N TYR A 47 5.79 -3.16 -6.24
CA TYR A 47 4.81 -2.16 -5.80
C TYR A 47 5.40 -0.76 -5.71
N THR A 48 4.56 0.25 -5.91
CA THR A 48 4.89 1.67 -5.72
C THR A 48 3.70 2.43 -5.15
N ASP A 49 3.96 3.32 -4.19
CA ASP A 49 2.99 4.32 -3.72
C ASP A 49 3.50 5.75 -3.97
N THR A 50 3.48 6.61 -2.95
CA THR A 50 3.70 8.07 -3.10
C THR A 50 5.16 8.44 -2.84
N ASP A 51 5.79 7.70 -1.93
CA ASP A 51 7.11 7.88 -1.32
C ASP A 51 7.83 6.55 -1.07
N SER A 52 7.15 5.42 -1.32
CA SER A 52 7.53 4.07 -0.95
C SER A 52 7.44 3.13 -2.16
N LEU A 53 8.34 2.14 -2.22
CA LEU A 53 8.37 1.12 -3.26
C LEU A 53 8.81 -0.23 -2.67
N ILE A 54 8.36 -1.33 -3.27
CA ILE A 54 8.69 -2.70 -2.86
C ILE A 54 9.23 -3.41 -4.11
N PHE A 55 10.34 -4.10 -3.97
CA PHE A 55 11.03 -4.77 -5.07
C PHE A 55 11.78 -6.01 -4.55
N THR A 56 12.04 -6.97 -5.44
CA THR A 56 12.98 -8.06 -5.20
C THR A 56 14.35 -7.67 -5.75
N HIS A 57 15.41 -8.17 -5.12
CA HIS A 57 16.79 -8.03 -5.60
C HIS A 57 17.63 -9.27 -5.23
N PRO A 58 18.75 -9.55 -5.91
CA PRO A 58 19.66 -10.63 -5.52
C PRO A 58 20.34 -10.36 -4.17
N GLU A 59 20.78 -11.40 -3.47
CA GLU A 59 21.59 -11.24 -2.25
C GLU A 59 22.86 -10.40 -2.53
N GLY A 60 23.15 -9.45 -1.64
CA GLY A 60 24.29 -8.54 -1.78
C GLY A 60 24.13 -7.39 -2.80
N VAL A 61 23.14 -7.45 -3.70
CA VAL A 61 22.93 -6.43 -4.75
C VAL A 61 21.70 -5.59 -4.45
N ASN A 62 21.85 -4.55 -3.62
CA ASN A 62 20.81 -3.52 -3.48
C ASN A 62 21.04 -2.39 -4.49
N PRO A 63 20.15 -2.17 -5.48
CA PRO A 63 20.29 -1.09 -6.47
C PRO A 63 19.99 0.32 -5.94
N LEU A 64 19.47 0.45 -4.71
CA LEU A 64 19.13 1.73 -4.10
C LEU A 64 20.08 2.12 -2.96
N ASN A 65 20.59 3.35 -3.03
CA ASN A 65 21.37 3.95 -1.95
C ASN A 65 20.44 4.30 -0.78
N LEU A 66 20.51 3.50 0.28
CA LEU A 66 19.81 3.74 1.54
C LEU A 66 20.56 4.79 2.39
N GLY A 67 19.82 5.58 3.17
CA GLY A 67 20.44 6.48 4.15
C GLY A 67 19.44 7.21 5.05
N PRO A 68 19.91 7.79 6.18
CA PRO A 68 19.05 8.36 7.22
C PRO A 68 18.63 9.82 6.96
N HIS A 69 19.10 10.45 5.89
CA HIS A 69 18.86 11.88 5.66
C HIS A 69 17.54 12.14 4.93
N LEU A 70 16.99 13.34 5.11
CA LEU A 70 15.73 13.75 4.48
C LEU A 70 15.79 13.61 2.94
N GLY A 71 14.87 12.81 2.38
CA GLY A 71 14.78 12.53 0.94
C GLY A 71 15.58 11.31 0.46
N GLN A 72 16.33 10.65 1.35
CA GLN A 72 16.92 9.32 1.09
C GLN A 72 15.88 8.22 1.35
N PHE A 73 16.04 7.06 0.71
CA PHE A 73 15.23 5.89 1.02
C PHE A 73 15.75 5.22 2.29
N THR A 74 14.83 4.85 3.17
CA THR A 74 15.11 4.11 4.41
C THR A 74 14.49 2.72 4.33
N ASP A 75 15.19 1.72 4.87
CA ASP A 75 14.60 0.39 5.07
C ASP A 75 13.52 0.45 6.18
N GLU A 76 12.27 0.13 5.84
CA GLU A 76 11.15 0.07 6.81
C GLU A 76 11.32 -1.10 7.80
N HIS A 77 12.01 -2.18 7.41
CA HIS A 77 12.02 -3.47 8.11
C HIS A 77 13.42 -4.11 8.23
N PRO A 78 14.48 -3.40 8.68
CA PRO A 78 15.87 -3.88 8.63
C PRO A 78 16.17 -5.17 9.41
N LYS A 79 15.28 -5.56 10.33
CA LYS A 79 15.39 -6.78 11.16
C LYS A 79 14.67 -8.00 10.55
N HIS A 80 13.98 -7.85 9.43
CA HIS A 80 13.17 -8.89 8.82
C HIS A 80 13.45 -8.99 7.31
N ASP A 81 13.30 -10.19 6.76
CA ASP A 81 13.27 -10.43 5.32
C ASP A 81 11.84 -10.74 4.88
N ILE A 82 11.42 -10.16 3.75
CA ILE A 82 10.12 -10.43 3.14
C ILE A 82 10.24 -11.73 2.33
N ILE A 83 9.54 -12.78 2.77
CA ILE A 83 9.52 -14.09 2.10
C ILE A 83 8.46 -14.13 1.00
N GLU A 84 7.29 -13.54 1.27
CA GLU A 84 6.18 -13.50 0.31
C GLU A 84 5.57 -12.10 0.25
N TYR A 85 5.25 -11.68 -0.97
CA TYR A 85 4.49 -10.47 -1.27
C TYR A 85 3.19 -10.86 -1.99
N VAL A 86 2.06 -10.28 -1.56
CA VAL A 86 0.75 -10.46 -2.22
C VAL A 86 0.12 -9.11 -2.46
N SER A 87 -0.25 -8.80 -3.70
CA SER A 87 -0.97 -7.58 -4.06
C SER A 87 -2.43 -7.87 -4.40
N GLY A 88 -3.36 -7.29 -3.66
CA GLY A 88 -4.77 -7.26 -4.02
C GLY A 88 -5.13 -6.03 -4.87
N GLY A 89 -4.23 -5.06 -5.00
CA GLY A 89 -4.45 -3.87 -5.80
C GLY A 89 -3.77 -2.61 -5.27
N ALA A 90 -4.14 -1.47 -5.85
CA ALA A 90 -3.60 -0.17 -5.45
C ALA A 90 -3.88 0.12 -3.95
N LYS A 91 -2.81 0.25 -3.15
CA LYS A 91 -2.87 0.43 -1.68
C LYS A 91 -3.53 -0.73 -0.94
N GLN A 92 -3.41 -1.95 -1.47
CA GLN A 92 -3.91 -3.20 -0.88
C GLN A 92 -2.87 -4.32 -1.04
N TYR A 93 -2.07 -4.58 -0.01
CA TYR A 93 -1.02 -5.60 -0.06
C TYR A 93 -0.80 -6.32 1.27
N GLY A 94 -0.28 -7.54 1.19
CA GLY A 94 0.16 -8.35 2.31
C GLY A 94 1.65 -8.72 2.19
N LEU A 95 2.34 -8.79 3.32
CA LEU A 95 3.72 -9.23 3.46
C LEU A 95 3.77 -10.39 4.47
N LYS A 96 4.48 -11.46 4.11
CA LYS A 96 4.96 -12.47 5.06
C LYS A 96 6.45 -12.25 5.26
N MET A 97 6.86 -12.07 6.51
CA MET A 97 8.24 -11.75 6.87
C MET A 97 8.81 -12.80 7.82
N LYS A 98 10.14 -12.92 7.85
CA LYS A 98 10.89 -13.69 8.85
C LYS A 98 11.97 -12.81 9.46
N LYS A 99 12.16 -12.94 10.76
CA LYS A 99 13.14 -12.17 11.52
C LYS A 99 14.54 -12.76 11.34
N LYS A 100 15.52 -11.92 10.96
CA LYS A 100 16.91 -12.33 10.65
C LYS A 100 17.60 -13.09 11.79
N ASN A 101 17.26 -12.73 13.04
CA ASN A 101 18.00 -13.16 14.22
C ASN A 101 17.28 -14.24 15.07
N ASN A 102 16.07 -14.71 14.70
CA ASN A 102 15.39 -15.77 15.44
C ASN A 102 15.63 -17.15 14.78
N GLN A 103 16.13 -18.11 15.58
CA GLN A 103 16.21 -19.53 15.18
C GLN A 103 14.84 -20.20 15.14
N GLN A 104 13.87 -19.69 15.90
CA GLN A 104 12.47 -20.06 15.75
C GLN A 104 11.93 -19.48 14.44
N ASN A 105 11.29 -20.32 13.62
CA ASN A 105 10.62 -19.93 12.37
C ASN A 105 9.30 -19.18 12.64
N GLU A 106 9.36 -18.14 13.47
CA GLU A 106 8.26 -17.19 13.64
C GLU A 106 8.13 -16.34 12.38
N HIS A 107 6.91 -16.27 11.86
CA HIS A 107 6.55 -15.48 10.70
C HIS A 107 5.69 -14.30 11.13
N ASP A 108 6.15 -13.10 10.83
CA ASP A 108 5.38 -11.87 11.01
C ASP A 108 4.55 -11.60 9.75
N TYR A 109 3.29 -11.21 9.95
CA TYR A 109 2.36 -10.94 8.87
C TYR A 109 1.90 -9.48 8.92
N ILE A 110 2.19 -8.73 7.87
CA ILE A 110 1.65 -7.38 7.68
C ILE A 110 0.58 -7.43 6.60
N LEU A 111 -0.55 -6.80 6.86
CA LEU A 111 -1.60 -6.56 5.89
C LEU A 111 -1.88 -5.05 5.88
N LYS A 112 -1.83 -4.41 4.71
CA LYS A 112 -2.21 -3.00 4.53
C LYS A 112 -3.33 -2.94 3.48
N VAL A 113 -4.57 -2.72 3.92
CA VAL A 113 -5.75 -2.59 3.03
C VAL A 113 -6.38 -1.22 3.20
N ARG A 114 -6.20 -0.32 2.22
CA ARG A 114 -6.70 1.05 2.29
C ARG A 114 -8.20 1.10 2.55
N GLY A 115 -8.58 1.94 3.52
CA GLY A 115 -9.96 2.19 3.89
C GLY A 115 -10.51 1.23 4.93
N MET A 116 -9.77 0.18 5.31
CA MET A 116 -10.14 -0.76 6.37
C MET A 116 -9.23 -0.55 7.59
N THR A 117 -9.85 -0.42 8.76
CA THR A 117 -9.13 -0.45 10.04
C THR A 117 -9.00 -1.92 10.47
N LEU A 118 -7.77 -2.35 10.77
CA LEU A 118 -7.47 -3.71 11.20
C LEU A 118 -7.59 -3.82 12.73
N ASN A 119 -8.83 -3.83 13.22
CA ASN A 119 -9.10 -4.10 14.63
C ASN A 119 -9.05 -5.60 14.92
N TYR A 120 -8.87 -5.97 16.19
CA TYR A 120 -8.90 -7.37 16.64
C TYR A 120 -10.13 -8.13 16.13
N ASP A 121 -11.33 -7.52 16.20
CA ASP A 121 -12.57 -8.10 15.66
C ASP A 121 -12.53 -8.38 14.16
N VAL A 122 -11.85 -7.53 13.39
CA VAL A 122 -11.75 -7.67 11.93
C VAL A 122 -10.81 -8.83 11.57
N ILE A 123 -9.73 -9.00 12.34
CA ILE A 123 -8.72 -10.04 12.16
C ILE A 123 -9.23 -11.41 12.64
N ASN A 124 -9.99 -11.44 13.75
CA ASN A 124 -10.40 -12.68 14.41
C ASN A 124 -11.85 -13.09 14.15
N ASN A 125 -12.80 -12.17 14.26
CA ASN A 125 -14.23 -12.48 14.09
C ASN A 125 -14.67 -12.40 12.62
N GLN A 126 -13.95 -11.66 11.77
CA GLN A 126 -14.28 -11.48 10.35
C GLN A 126 -13.21 -12.06 9.41
N GLY A 127 -12.16 -12.66 9.96
CA GLY A 127 -11.19 -13.45 9.22
C GLY A 127 -10.38 -12.68 8.17
N LEU A 128 -10.24 -11.36 8.26
CA LEU A 128 -9.30 -10.63 7.39
C LEU A 128 -7.87 -10.84 7.92
N ARG A 129 -7.23 -11.90 7.45
CA ARG A 129 -5.86 -12.32 7.76
C ARG A 129 -5.04 -12.38 6.47
N TYR A 130 -3.72 -12.48 6.60
CA TYR A 130 -2.84 -12.62 5.43
C TYR A 130 -3.23 -13.82 4.54
N GLU A 131 -3.48 -14.99 5.14
CA GLU A 131 -3.81 -16.22 4.38
C GLU A 131 -5.15 -16.13 3.64
N THR A 132 -6.20 -15.57 4.25
CA THR A 132 -7.50 -15.41 3.60
C THR A 132 -7.46 -14.36 2.48
N PHE A 133 -6.71 -13.28 2.69
CA PHE A 133 -6.42 -12.30 1.65
C PHE A 133 -5.65 -12.93 0.48
N LYS A 134 -4.60 -13.70 0.76
CA LYS A 134 -3.81 -14.46 -0.24
C LYS A 134 -4.68 -15.40 -1.06
N GLN A 135 -5.51 -16.21 -0.41
CA GLN A 135 -6.46 -17.11 -1.09
C GLN A 135 -7.43 -16.35 -1.99
N GLN A 136 -7.95 -15.20 -1.57
CA GLN A 136 -8.86 -14.38 -2.37
C GLN A 136 -8.18 -13.71 -3.56
N VAL A 137 -6.95 -13.21 -3.40
CA VAL A 137 -6.16 -12.65 -4.50
C VAL A 137 -5.83 -13.73 -5.53
N ILE A 138 -5.37 -14.91 -5.10
CA ILE A 138 -5.10 -16.05 -5.99
C ILE A 138 -6.41 -16.47 -6.70
N LYS A 139 -7.51 -16.64 -5.97
CA LYS A 139 -8.81 -17.01 -6.56
C LYS A 139 -9.28 -15.97 -7.58
N TYR A 140 -9.08 -14.68 -7.33
CA TYR A 140 -9.39 -13.62 -8.29
C TYR A 140 -8.50 -13.71 -9.54
N ALA A 141 -7.19 -13.95 -9.39
CA ALA A 141 -6.26 -14.13 -10.52
C ALA A 141 -6.60 -15.37 -11.36
N THR A 142 -6.91 -16.51 -10.73
CA THR A 142 -7.21 -17.78 -11.43
C THR A 142 -8.60 -17.82 -12.06
N THR A 143 -9.62 -17.22 -11.42
CA THR A 143 -11.03 -17.37 -11.85
C THR A 143 -11.64 -16.10 -12.44
N GLY A 144 -11.01 -14.94 -12.29
CA GLY A 144 -11.58 -13.63 -12.62
C GLY A 144 -12.75 -13.19 -11.71
N VAL A 145 -13.28 -14.08 -10.85
CA VAL A 145 -14.45 -13.82 -10.02
C VAL A 145 -14.05 -12.97 -8.80
N ASN A 146 -14.46 -11.70 -8.81
CA ASN A 146 -14.24 -10.80 -7.68
C ASN A 146 -15.19 -11.17 -6.52
N GLN A 147 -14.67 -11.85 -5.50
CA GLN A 147 -15.38 -12.08 -4.24
C GLN A 147 -15.01 -10.98 -3.23
N PRO A 148 -15.88 -9.96 -3.02
CA PRO A 148 -15.51 -8.83 -2.21
C PRO A 148 -15.51 -9.15 -0.71
N ILE A 149 -14.50 -8.66 0.00
CA ILE A 149 -14.43 -8.76 1.46
C ILE A 149 -15.39 -7.74 2.06
N LYS A 150 -16.47 -8.23 2.67
CA LYS A 150 -17.40 -7.41 3.45
C LYS A 150 -16.93 -7.37 4.89
N ILE A 151 -16.49 -6.20 5.34
CA ILE A 151 -16.06 -5.95 6.72
C ILE A 151 -17.11 -5.07 7.39
N SER A 152 -17.61 -5.52 8.53
CA SER A 152 -18.59 -4.81 9.35
C SER A 152 -17.89 -4.20 10.55
N TYR A 153 -18.01 -2.89 10.73
CA TYR A 153 -17.58 -2.20 11.93
C TYR A 153 -18.83 -1.98 12.79
N PRO A 154 -19.17 -2.86 13.75
CA PRO A 154 -20.41 -2.75 14.52
C PRO A 154 -20.46 -1.46 15.36
N SER A 155 -19.30 -1.03 15.87
CA SER A 155 -19.15 0.12 16.75
C SER A 155 -18.31 1.23 16.10
N TYR A 156 -18.75 1.77 14.96
CA TYR A 156 -18.05 2.89 14.32
C TYR A 156 -18.55 4.24 14.86
N LEU A 157 -17.65 5.00 15.49
CA LEU A 157 -17.94 6.35 15.96
C LEU A 157 -18.10 7.30 14.76
N SER A 158 -19.30 7.84 14.59
CA SER A 158 -19.65 8.80 13.54
C SER A 158 -19.86 10.19 14.15
N PRO A 159 -18.87 11.10 14.09
CA PRO A 159 -19.02 12.47 14.57
C PRO A 159 -19.89 13.29 13.61
N SER A 160 -21.01 13.83 14.09
CA SER A 160 -21.83 14.78 13.34
C SER A 160 -21.39 16.21 13.65
N ILE A 161 -20.54 16.77 12.79
CA ILE A 161 -20.00 18.14 12.94
C ILE A 161 -21.13 19.18 12.99
N LYS A 162 -22.25 18.95 12.28
CA LYS A 162 -23.43 19.85 12.30
C LYS A 162 -24.17 19.85 13.65
N ASN A 163 -24.14 18.75 14.38
CA ASN A 163 -24.96 18.56 15.59
C ASN A 163 -24.09 18.46 16.87
N LEU A 164 -22.77 18.60 16.76
CA LEU A 164 -21.75 18.38 17.80
C LEU A 164 -21.85 17.05 18.57
N ASN A 165 -22.61 16.08 18.08
CA ASN A 165 -22.81 14.78 18.71
C ASN A 165 -22.00 13.68 18.03
N VAL A 166 -21.54 12.72 18.84
CA VAL A 166 -20.90 11.48 18.37
C VAL A 166 -21.89 10.34 18.56
N SER A 167 -22.26 9.66 17.47
CA SER A 167 -23.11 8.47 17.52
C SER A 167 -22.33 7.23 17.11
N THR A 168 -22.52 6.13 17.83
CA THR A 168 -22.02 4.81 17.43
C THR A 168 -22.99 4.23 16.39
N LEU A 169 -22.50 3.98 15.19
CA LEU A 169 -23.27 3.39 14.09
C LEU A 169 -22.54 2.15 13.56
N SER A 170 -23.31 1.16 13.08
CA SER A 170 -22.71 0.04 12.35
C SER A 170 -22.36 0.49 10.92
N ARG A 171 -21.12 0.24 10.50
CA ARG A 171 -20.63 0.66 9.18
C ARG A 171 -20.03 -0.52 8.43
N GLN A 172 -20.63 -0.89 7.30
CA GLN A 172 -20.07 -1.89 6.41
C GLN A 172 -19.13 -1.24 5.38
N LYS A 173 -18.02 -1.92 5.07
CA LYS A 173 -17.10 -1.57 3.98
C LYS A 173 -16.83 -2.80 3.13
N ILE A 174 -16.71 -2.58 1.83
CA ILE A 174 -16.55 -3.64 0.84
C ILE A 174 -15.20 -3.40 0.16
N SER A 175 -14.23 -4.29 0.38
CA SER A 175 -13.00 -4.30 -0.42
C SER A 175 -13.20 -5.22 -1.61
N ARG A 176 -12.89 -4.69 -2.79
CA ARG A 176 -12.75 -5.47 -4.02
C ARG A 176 -11.27 -5.48 -4.37
N PRO A 177 -10.59 -6.64 -4.48
CA PRO A 177 -9.28 -6.65 -5.12
C PRO A 177 -9.41 -6.06 -6.52
N PHE A 178 -8.52 -5.15 -6.87
CA PHE A 178 -8.45 -4.49 -8.18
C PHE A 178 -6.99 -4.29 -8.55
N ILE A 179 -6.48 -5.20 -9.37
CA ILE A 179 -5.11 -5.18 -9.85
C ILE A 179 -5.08 -4.33 -11.12
N GLY A 180 -4.25 -3.28 -11.13
CA GLY A 180 -4.15 -2.36 -12.26
C GLY A 180 -2.86 -1.54 -12.31
N LYS A 181 -1.73 -2.10 -11.81
CA LYS A 181 -0.39 -1.45 -11.71
C LYS A 181 0.87 -2.40 -11.66
N GLY A 182 1.14 -3.31 -12.62
CA GLY A 182 2.38 -4.18 -12.71
C GLY A 182 2.17 -5.68 -12.32
N ILE A 183 2.44 -6.76 -13.12
CA ILE A 183 3.09 -7.07 -14.44
C ILE A 183 2.45 -8.31 -15.22
N VAL A 184 1.55 -8.27 -16.27
CA VAL A 184 1.01 -9.54 -16.90
C VAL A 184 2.09 -10.17 -17.76
N LYS A 185 2.80 -11.17 -17.22
CA LYS A 185 3.56 -12.10 -18.04
C LYS A 185 2.81 -13.44 -18.18
N PRO A 186 2.94 -14.11 -19.35
CA PRO A 186 1.84 -14.94 -19.86
C PRO A 186 1.90 -16.42 -19.45
N SER A 187 2.80 -16.81 -18.55
CA SER A 187 2.79 -18.14 -17.92
C SER A 187 1.71 -18.25 -16.85
N ASP A 188 1.57 -17.20 -16.01
CA ASP A 188 0.84 -17.29 -14.72
C ASP A 188 -0.11 -16.11 -14.40
N PHE A 189 -0.41 -15.23 -15.39
CA PHE A 189 -1.45 -14.16 -15.33
C PHE A 189 -1.27 -12.97 -14.31
N SER A 190 -0.30 -12.07 -14.51
CA SER A 190 0.17 -11.09 -13.47
C SER A 190 0.08 -9.52 -13.64
N VAL A 191 -0.78 -8.87 -14.47
CA VAL A 191 -1.20 -7.41 -14.65
C VAL A 191 -0.23 -6.16 -14.79
N LEU A 192 0.20 -5.69 -16.00
CA LEU A 192 1.24 -4.62 -16.23
C LEU A 192 0.77 -3.17 -16.60
N ASN A 193 1.57 -2.18 -16.18
CA ASN A 193 1.51 -0.72 -16.39
C ASN A 193 2.96 -0.14 -16.24
N PHE A 194 3.28 1.09 -16.66
CA PHE A 194 3.95 1.33 -17.94
C PHE A 194 5.46 1.02 -17.88
N GLY A 195 6.06 0.58 -18.99
CA GLY A 195 7.50 0.34 -19.10
C GLY A 195 7.94 -0.82 -20.01
N HIS A 196 7.03 -1.47 -20.74
CA HIS A 196 7.37 -2.38 -21.84
C HIS A 196 7.13 -1.63 -23.16
N ILE A 197 8.10 -1.40 -24.05
CA ILE A 197 9.54 -1.74 -24.05
C ILE A 197 10.36 -0.48 -23.79
#